data_AF-A0A8K0WDM3-F1
#
_entry.id   AF-A0A8K0WDM3-F1
#
_cell.length_a   1.000
_cell.length_b   1.000
_cell.length_c   1.000
_cell.angle_alpha   90.00
_cell.angle_beta   90.00
_cell.angle_gamma   90.00
#
_symmetry.space_group_name_H-M   'P 1'
#
loop_
_entity.id
_entity.type
_entity.pdbx_description
1 polymer ?
#
loop_
_entity_poly.entity_id
_entity_poly.type
_entity_poly.pdbx_seq_one_letter_code
_entity_poly.pdbx_strand_id
1 'polypeptide(L)'
;MVSLPSTKQAGKMDTSTLHPTRLEFPLSQWGVAAPCNSESFKTRSHKHKPLAKDLTYRLSPESAGRTGSSLKGAFKHLKNPGIISLGGGLPLSEYFPFENFTFAVSSFSSIRGSQINENHGSSNVLAEKNDLLEGRSVYDISIALNYSQGSGSAQLLRWIVEHTEMVHDPPYADWQCTMTIGSTSALDMALRMLSLPG
;
A
#
# COMPACT_ATOMS: atom_id res chain seq x y z
N MET A 1 -32.87 16.65 -38.79
CA MET A 1 -32.05 17.49 -37.89
C MET A 1 -32.12 16.87 -36.50
N VAL A 2 -31.18 15.99 -36.17
CA VAL A 2 -31.05 15.39 -34.83
C VAL A 2 -29.57 15.49 -34.49
N SER A 3 -29.22 16.40 -33.58
CA SER A 3 -27.86 16.62 -33.12
C SER A 3 -27.50 15.52 -32.12
N LEU A 4 -26.37 14.86 -32.34
CA LEU A 4 -25.77 13.95 -31.36
C LEU A 4 -25.19 14.79 -30.20
N PRO A 5 -25.27 14.31 -28.94
CA PRO A 5 -24.66 14.99 -27.81
C PRO A 5 -23.13 14.87 -27.88
N SER A 6 -22.46 16.00 -27.72
CA SER A 6 -21.00 16.12 -27.60
C SER A 6 -20.47 15.24 -26.47
N THR A 7 -19.54 14.35 -26.82
CA THR A 7 -18.67 13.66 -25.88
C THR A 7 -17.89 14.70 -25.07
N LYS A 8 -18.22 14.84 -23.78
CA LYS A 8 -17.39 15.57 -22.83
C LYS A 8 -16.01 14.91 -22.83
N GLN A 9 -15.02 15.60 -23.38
CA GLN A 9 -13.63 15.25 -23.19
C GLN A 9 -13.38 15.19 -21.68
N ALA A 10 -12.98 14.01 -21.19
CA ALA A 10 -12.48 13.87 -19.84
C ALA A 10 -11.30 14.84 -19.69
N GLY A 11 -11.46 15.84 -18.81
CA GLY A 11 -10.45 16.86 -18.59
C GLY A 11 -9.11 16.21 -18.28
N LYS A 12 -8.07 16.63 -19.00
CA LYS A 12 -6.69 16.24 -18.76
C LYS A 12 -6.34 16.63 -17.32
N MET A 13 -6.08 15.63 -16.46
CA MET A 13 -5.80 15.85 -15.04
C MET A 13 -4.52 16.70 -14.90
N ASP A 14 -4.67 17.88 -14.30
CA ASP A 14 -3.57 18.81 -14.07
C ASP A 14 -2.72 18.33 -12.88
N THR A 15 -1.52 17.84 -13.17
CA THR A 15 -0.60 17.31 -12.16
C THR A 15 -0.06 18.39 -11.22
N SER A 16 -0.21 19.68 -11.54
CA SER A 16 0.20 20.79 -10.65
C SER A 16 -0.75 20.99 -9.47
N THR A 17 -1.96 20.42 -9.53
CA THR A 17 -2.92 20.35 -8.41
C THR A 17 -2.76 19.08 -7.56
N LEU A 18 -1.82 18.20 -7.90
CA LEU A 18 -1.44 17.02 -7.11
C LEU A 18 -0.50 17.41 -5.95
N HIS A 19 -0.89 18.42 -5.18
CA HIS A 19 -0.80 18.23 -3.74
C HIS A 19 -2.06 17.42 -3.39
N PRO A 20 -2.05 16.07 -3.47
CA PRO A 20 -3.14 15.34 -2.86
C PRO A 20 -3.17 15.85 -1.42
N THR A 21 -4.32 16.37 -0.98
CA THR A 21 -4.60 16.59 0.44
C THR A 21 -4.63 15.21 1.05
N ARG A 22 -3.43 14.67 1.26
CA ARG A 22 -3.16 13.35 1.76
C ARG A 22 -3.91 13.27 3.06
N LEU A 23 -4.77 12.26 3.19
CA LEU A 23 -5.42 12.01 4.47
C LEU A 23 -4.35 11.91 5.55
N GLU A 24 -4.54 12.70 6.60
CA GLU A 24 -3.66 12.68 7.77
C GLU A 24 -4.01 11.46 8.62
N PHE A 25 -2.97 10.79 9.12
CA PHE A 25 -3.12 9.65 10.00
C PHE A 25 -2.32 9.87 11.28
N PRO A 26 -2.80 9.38 12.42
CA PRO A 26 -2.01 9.39 13.65
C PRO A 26 -0.77 8.51 13.47
N LEU A 27 0.30 8.79 14.23
CA LEU A 27 1.54 8.00 14.20
C LEU A 27 1.32 6.50 14.46
N SER A 28 0.28 6.15 15.24
CA SER A 28 -0.11 4.76 15.53
C SER A 28 -0.57 3.95 14.30
N GLN A 29 -0.82 4.60 13.16
CA GLN A 29 -1.12 3.98 11.87
C GLN A 29 0.13 3.37 11.22
N TRP A 30 1.34 3.75 11.61
CA TRP A 30 2.55 3.44 10.86
C TRP A 30 3.46 2.39 11.50
N GLY A 31 3.19 1.98 12.75
CA GLY A 31 4.03 1.07 13.52
C GLY A 31 4.12 -0.38 12.98
N VAL A 32 4.85 -1.22 13.71
CA VAL A 32 5.03 -2.65 13.37
C VAL A 32 3.69 -3.35 13.17
N ALA A 33 3.60 -4.16 12.10
CA ALA A 33 2.39 -4.86 11.70
C ALA A 33 1.13 -3.97 11.62
N ALA A 34 1.29 -2.69 11.25
CA ALA A 34 0.19 -1.75 11.10
C ALA A 34 -0.96 -2.26 10.20
N PRO A 35 -2.23 -1.95 10.53
CA PRO A 35 -3.36 -2.23 9.67
C PRO A 35 -3.14 -1.66 8.27
N CYS A 36 -3.29 -2.53 7.27
CA CYS A 36 -2.94 -2.25 5.89
C CYS A 36 -4.15 -2.61 5.02
N ASN A 37 -5.06 -1.67 4.85
CA ASN A 37 -6.30 -1.85 4.09
C ASN A 37 -6.50 -0.68 3.11
N SER A 38 -7.02 -0.95 1.93
CA SER A 38 -7.16 0.09 0.89
C SER A 38 -8.22 1.12 1.21
N GLU A 39 -9.29 0.73 1.91
CA GLU A 39 -10.42 1.63 2.20
C GLU A 39 -9.97 2.85 3.00
N SER A 40 -9.12 2.65 4.00
CA SER A 40 -8.55 3.75 4.79
C SER A 40 -7.73 4.72 3.93
N PHE A 41 -7.07 4.25 2.87
CA PHE A 41 -6.16 5.08 2.07
C PHE A 41 -6.77 5.70 0.81
N LYS A 42 -8.02 5.39 0.48
CA LYS A 42 -8.74 6.05 -0.62
C LYS A 42 -8.86 7.54 -0.32
N THR A 43 -8.45 8.37 -1.28
CA THR A 43 -8.40 9.84 -1.12
C THR A 43 -9.77 10.49 -1.26
N ARG A 44 -10.74 9.78 -1.86
CA ARG A 44 -12.08 10.29 -2.13
C ARG A 44 -13.15 9.24 -1.86
N SER A 45 -14.37 9.73 -1.60
CA SER A 45 -15.52 8.85 -1.40
C SER A 45 -15.96 8.23 -2.73
N HIS A 46 -16.01 6.90 -2.76
CA HIS A 46 -16.51 6.13 -3.90
C HIS A 46 -17.94 5.61 -3.70
N LYS A 47 -18.65 6.01 -2.63
CA LYS A 47 -20.01 5.53 -2.30
C LYS A 47 -21.07 5.80 -3.37
N HIS A 48 -20.81 6.73 -4.28
CA HIS A 48 -21.68 7.04 -5.42
C HIS A 48 -21.55 6.03 -6.57
N LYS A 49 -20.50 5.19 -6.57
CA LYS A 49 -20.28 4.13 -7.54
C LYS A 49 -21.02 2.85 -7.11
N PRO A 50 -21.44 1.99 -8.04
CA PRO A 50 -22.04 0.71 -7.69
C PRO A 50 -21.03 -0.19 -6.96
N LEU A 51 -21.53 -1.16 -6.21
CA LEU A 51 -20.71 -2.26 -5.68
C LEU A 51 -20.37 -3.25 -6.80
N ALA A 52 -19.26 -3.97 -6.63
CA ALA A 52 -18.90 -5.08 -7.48
C ALA A 52 -19.99 -6.17 -7.44
N LYS A 53 -20.06 -6.97 -8.51
CA LYS A 53 -20.91 -8.17 -8.51
C LYS A 53 -20.35 -9.17 -7.50
N ASP A 54 -21.24 -9.86 -6.81
CA ASP A 54 -20.85 -11.01 -5.99
C ASP A 54 -20.36 -12.14 -6.90
N LEU A 55 -19.09 -12.50 -6.76
CA LEU A 55 -18.42 -13.59 -7.47
C LEU A 55 -17.97 -14.70 -6.52
N THR A 56 -18.47 -14.75 -5.28
CA THR A 56 -18.11 -15.78 -4.30
C THR A 56 -18.37 -17.21 -4.81
N TYR A 57 -19.39 -17.39 -5.64
CA TYR A 57 -19.72 -18.65 -6.31
C TYR A 57 -18.65 -19.14 -7.31
N ARG A 58 -17.64 -18.31 -7.63
CA ARG A 58 -16.48 -18.66 -8.48
C ARG A 58 -15.25 -19.08 -7.69
N LEU A 59 -15.27 -18.97 -6.36
CA LEU A 59 -14.15 -19.38 -5.53
C LEU A 59 -13.99 -20.90 -5.57
N SER A 60 -12.73 -21.36 -5.66
CA SER A 60 -12.41 -22.78 -5.49
C SER A 60 -12.72 -23.23 -4.05
N PRO A 61 -12.94 -24.54 -3.79
CA PRO A 61 -13.08 -25.08 -2.44
C PRO A 61 -11.86 -24.79 -1.55
N GLU A 62 -10.66 -24.79 -2.15
CA GLU A 62 -9.43 -24.40 -1.45
C GLU A 62 -9.53 -22.96 -0.94
N SER A 63 -9.95 -22.02 -1.79
CA SER A 63 -10.08 -20.61 -1.42
C SER A 63 -11.22 -20.36 -0.44
N ALA A 64 -12.39 -20.96 -0.68
CA ALA A 64 -13.55 -20.84 0.19
C ALA A 64 -13.31 -21.39 1.61
N GLY A 65 -12.42 -22.38 1.76
CA GLY A 65 -12.04 -22.96 3.04
C GLY A 65 -11.01 -22.15 3.84
N ARG A 66 -10.39 -21.10 3.27
CA ARG A 66 -9.38 -20.31 3.98
C ARG A 66 -10.02 -19.43 5.04
N THR A 67 -9.36 -19.34 6.20
CA THR A 67 -9.77 -18.47 7.31
C THR A 67 -8.64 -17.50 7.69
N GLY A 68 -9.00 -16.44 8.42
CA GLY A 68 -8.02 -15.49 8.92
C GLY A 68 -7.08 -16.13 9.94
N SER A 69 -5.83 -15.65 10.00
CA SER A 69 -4.87 -16.10 11.02
C SER A 69 -5.33 -15.67 12.42
N SER A 70 -5.46 -16.64 13.32
CA SER A 70 -5.77 -16.40 14.74
C SER A 70 -4.75 -15.49 15.42
N LEU A 71 -3.46 -15.69 15.14
CA LEU A 71 -2.37 -14.85 15.65
C LEU A 71 -2.48 -13.41 15.13
N LYS A 72 -2.76 -13.22 13.84
CA LYS A 72 -2.99 -11.86 13.31
C LYS A 72 -4.25 -11.22 13.90
N GLY A 73 -5.29 -12.02 14.15
CA GLY A 73 -6.49 -11.58 14.87
C GLY A 73 -6.21 -11.10 16.29
N ALA A 74 -5.21 -11.68 16.97
CA ALA A 74 -4.78 -11.25 18.30
C ALA A 74 -4.07 -9.88 18.28
N PHE A 75 -3.48 -9.47 17.16
CA PHE A 75 -2.76 -8.19 17.06
C PHE A 75 -3.64 -6.96 17.30
N LYS A 76 -4.97 -7.06 17.16
CA LYS A 76 -5.89 -5.98 17.56
C LYS A 76 -5.75 -5.59 19.04
N HIS A 77 -5.31 -6.52 19.89
CA HIS A 77 -5.10 -6.29 21.31
C HIS A 77 -3.73 -5.67 21.63
N LEU A 78 -2.75 -5.72 20.72
CA LEU A 78 -1.44 -5.07 20.92
C LEU A 78 -1.53 -3.56 21.08
N LYS A 79 -2.52 -2.96 20.41
CA LYS A 79 -2.69 -1.50 20.39
C LYS A 79 -3.47 -0.97 21.60
N ASN A 80 -3.91 -1.85 22.51
CA ASN A 80 -4.62 -1.45 23.70
C ASN A 80 -3.65 -0.81 24.70
N PRO A 81 -3.84 0.46 25.08
CA PRO A 81 -2.97 1.12 26.05
C PRO A 81 -3.01 0.38 27.40
N GLY A 82 -1.84 0.26 28.05
CA GLY A 82 -1.72 -0.41 29.36
C GLY A 82 -1.63 -1.94 29.31
N ILE A 83 -1.63 -2.56 28.13
CA ILE A 83 -1.44 -4.01 27.98
C ILE A 83 -0.02 -4.31 27.53
N ILE A 84 0.72 -5.08 28.33
CA ILE A 84 1.99 -5.68 27.90
C ILE A 84 1.65 -6.96 27.13
N SER A 85 2.00 -6.99 25.84
CA SER A 85 1.78 -8.19 25.04
C SER A 85 2.89 -9.21 25.24
N LEU A 86 2.52 -10.39 25.74
CA LEU A 86 3.36 -11.59 25.76
C LEU A 86 2.93 -12.63 24.71
N GLY A 87 1.91 -12.34 23.91
CA GLY A 87 1.35 -13.27 22.92
C GLY A 87 1.83 -13.04 21.48
N GLY A 88 2.38 -11.86 21.18
CA GLY A 88 2.91 -11.53 19.86
C GLY A 88 4.34 -12.05 19.69
N GLY A 89 4.59 -12.84 18.65
CA GLY A 89 5.94 -13.29 18.26
C GLY A 89 6.73 -12.23 17.49
N LEU A 90 6.68 -10.98 17.92
CA LEU A 90 7.38 -9.87 17.27
C LEU A 90 8.76 -9.67 17.94
N PRO A 91 9.89 -9.87 17.22
CA PRO A 91 11.21 -9.64 17.78
C PRO A 91 11.45 -8.14 18.06
N LEU A 92 12.30 -7.86 19.06
CA LEU A 92 12.80 -6.52 19.33
C LEU A 92 13.75 -6.08 18.20
N SER A 93 13.62 -4.84 17.76
CA SER A 93 14.43 -4.28 16.67
C SER A 93 15.91 -4.10 17.04
N GLU A 94 16.25 -4.13 18.32
CA GLU A 94 17.64 -4.16 18.81
C GLU A 94 18.40 -5.40 18.32
N TYR A 95 17.69 -6.49 18.01
CA TYR A 95 18.30 -7.71 17.48
C TYR A 95 18.45 -7.70 15.95
N PHE A 96 18.06 -6.63 15.27
CA PHE A 96 18.27 -6.49 13.83
C PHE A 96 19.66 -5.91 13.56
N PRO A 97 20.56 -6.64 12.85
CA PRO A 97 21.96 -6.25 12.65
C PRO A 97 22.12 -5.23 11.50
N PHE A 98 21.22 -4.25 11.41
CA PHE A 98 21.24 -3.19 10.40
C PHE A 98 20.86 -1.87 11.06
N GLU A 99 21.76 -0.88 11.06
CA GLU A 99 21.51 0.43 11.70
C GLU A 99 20.84 1.44 10.77
N ASN A 100 21.22 1.43 9.49
CA ASN A 100 20.62 2.25 8.45
C ASN A 100 20.78 1.62 7.07
N PHE A 101 19.97 2.09 6.14
CA PHE A 101 20.13 1.87 4.71
C PHE A 101 20.20 3.21 3.99
N THR A 102 21.17 3.37 3.11
CA THR A 102 21.29 4.53 2.24
C THR A 102 21.05 4.10 0.80
N PHE A 103 20.09 4.74 0.14
CA PHE A 103 19.74 4.49 -1.25
C PHE A 103 20.13 5.69 -2.10
N ALA A 104 21.04 5.49 -3.05
CA ALA A 104 21.35 6.47 -4.08
C ALA A 104 20.24 6.42 -5.15
N VAL A 105 19.43 7.46 -5.25
CA VAL A 105 18.34 7.56 -6.22
C VAL A 105 18.60 8.72 -7.18
N SER A 106 18.35 8.46 -8.46
CA SER A 106 18.48 9.49 -9.49
C SER A 106 17.42 10.57 -9.31
N SER A 107 17.85 11.83 -9.22
CA SER A 107 16.91 12.95 -9.23
C SER A 107 16.13 12.97 -10.56
N PHE A 108 14.87 13.38 -10.47
CA PHE A 108 13.98 13.49 -11.63
C PHE A 108 14.51 14.45 -12.71
N SER A 109 15.27 15.49 -12.31
CA SER A 109 15.95 16.40 -13.23
C SER A 109 16.98 15.69 -14.11
N SER A 110 17.63 14.66 -13.58
CA SER A 110 18.68 13.91 -14.28
C SER A 110 18.11 12.92 -15.32
N ILE A 111 16.84 12.53 -15.21
CA ILE A 111 16.20 11.51 -16.07
C ILE A 111 15.65 12.13 -17.38
N ARG A 112 15.27 13.42 -17.39
CA ARG A 112 14.64 14.09 -18.55
C ARG A 112 15.61 14.62 -19.62
N GLY A 113 16.92 14.39 -19.49
CA GLY A 113 17.86 14.59 -20.60
C GLY A 113 18.17 16.03 -21.01
N SER A 114 18.16 17.01 -20.09
CA SER A 114 18.75 18.33 -20.37
C SER A 114 20.21 18.41 -19.89
N GLN A 115 21.12 18.14 -20.83
CA GLN A 115 22.49 18.67 -20.94
C GLN A 115 23.47 18.55 -19.76
N ILE A 116 24.50 17.71 -19.98
CA ILE A 116 25.94 17.98 -19.81
C ILE A 116 26.36 18.70 -18.52
N ASN A 117 26.82 17.94 -17.52
CA ASN A 117 28.02 18.17 -16.71
C ASN A 117 28.16 17.04 -15.66
N GLU A 118 29.38 16.55 -15.45
CA GLU A 118 29.77 15.36 -14.67
C GLU A 118 29.52 15.43 -13.14
N ASN A 119 28.30 15.73 -12.72
CA ASN A 119 27.83 15.48 -11.35
C ASN A 119 26.35 15.11 -11.43
N HIS A 120 26.07 13.85 -11.81
CA HIS A 120 24.72 13.30 -11.72
C HIS A 120 24.23 13.46 -10.28
N GLY A 121 23.34 14.42 -10.05
CA GLY A 121 22.72 14.68 -8.75
C GLY A 121 21.91 13.47 -8.29
N SER A 122 22.59 12.50 -7.69
CA SER A 122 21.99 11.42 -6.93
C SER A 122 21.56 11.99 -5.59
N SER A 123 20.27 11.94 -5.31
CA SER A 123 19.77 12.19 -3.96
C SER A 123 19.96 10.92 -3.15
N ASN A 124 20.59 11.02 -1.99
CA ASN A 124 20.66 9.91 -1.05
C ASN A 124 19.41 9.92 -0.16
N VAL A 125 18.68 8.82 -0.15
CA VAL A 125 17.59 8.57 0.80
C VAL A 125 18.15 7.70 1.93
N LEU A 126 18.18 8.25 3.13
CA LEU A 126 18.59 7.56 4.34
C LEU A 126 17.36 7.03 5.08
N ALA A 127 17.37 5.77 5.46
CA ALA A 127 16.38 5.15 6.33
C ALA A 127 17.09 4.56 7.55
N GLU A 128 16.71 4.97 8.74
CA GLU A 128 17.33 4.60 10.01
C GLU A 128 16.32 3.90 10.93
N LYS A 129 16.79 3.37 12.06
CA LYS A 129 15.90 2.97 13.15
C LYS A 129 15.25 4.22 13.75
N ASN A 130 14.01 4.10 14.20
CA ASN A 130 13.27 5.14 14.94
C ASN A 130 12.92 6.42 14.14
N ASP A 131 13.08 6.46 12.81
CA ASP A 131 12.66 7.63 12.01
C ASP A 131 11.19 8.01 12.22
N LEU A 132 10.32 7.04 12.53
CA LEU A 132 8.91 7.30 12.88
C LEU A 132 8.76 8.08 14.19
N LEU A 133 9.52 7.70 15.22
CA LEU A 133 9.47 8.35 16.53
C LEU A 133 10.06 9.75 16.49
N GLU A 134 11.09 9.95 15.67
CA GLU A 134 11.78 11.22 15.49
C GLU A 134 11.09 12.12 14.45
N GLY A 135 10.01 11.65 13.83
CA GLY A 135 9.22 12.41 12.85
C GLY A 135 9.92 12.65 11.52
N ARG A 136 11.01 11.93 11.22
CA ARG A 136 11.75 12.04 9.95
C ARG A 136 11.06 11.31 8.80
N SER A 137 10.39 10.19 9.09
CA SER A 137 9.69 9.37 8.09
C SER A 137 8.50 8.64 8.71
N VAL A 138 7.46 8.36 7.92
CA VAL A 138 6.38 7.45 8.35
C VAL A 138 6.76 5.97 8.21
N TYR A 139 7.96 5.68 7.71
CA TYR A 139 8.48 4.33 7.56
C TYR A 139 9.95 4.31 7.97
N ASP A 140 10.27 3.48 8.96
CA ASP A 140 11.63 3.29 9.44
C ASP A 140 12.07 1.82 9.27
N ILE A 141 13.37 1.54 9.38
CA ILE A 141 13.89 0.19 9.14
C ILE A 141 13.48 -0.80 10.24
N SER A 142 13.20 -0.32 11.46
CA SER A 142 12.73 -1.16 12.57
C SER A 142 11.34 -1.74 12.28
N ILE A 143 10.51 -0.99 11.55
CA ILE A 143 9.21 -1.44 11.07
C ILE A 143 9.38 -2.33 9.83
N ALA A 144 10.23 -1.91 8.88
CA ALA A 144 10.41 -2.59 7.61
C ALA A 144 11.00 -4.01 7.75
N LEU A 145 11.91 -4.19 8.70
CA LEU A 145 12.59 -5.47 8.96
C LEU A 145 11.80 -6.40 9.91
N ASN A 146 10.68 -5.93 10.45
CA ASN A 146 9.81 -6.73 11.31
C ASN A 146 8.65 -7.36 10.50
N TYR A 147 7.87 -8.20 11.17
CA TYR A 147 6.70 -8.82 10.53
C TYR A 147 5.64 -7.77 10.15
N SER A 148 4.95 -8.05 9.04
CA SER A 148 3.94 -7.18 8.44
C SER A 148 2.60 -7.89 8.21
N GLN A 149 1.59 -7.12 7.81
CA GLN A 149 0.30 -7.66 7.41
C GLN A 149 0.43 -8.43 6.08
N GLY A 150 -0.52 -9.34 5.82
CA GLY A 150 -0.50 -10.12 4.57
C GLY A 150 -0.68 -9.26 3.31
N SER A 151 -1.24 -8.07 3.45
CA SER A 151 -1.43 -7.08 2.39
C SER A 151 -0.21 -6.21 2.10
N GLY A 152 0.86 -6.35 2.88
CA GLY A 152 2.11 -5.57 2.76
C GLY A 152 2.24 -4.45 3.79
N SER A 153 3.12 -3.48 3.51
CA SER A 153 3.32 -2.32 4.40
C SER A 153 2.29 -1.23 4.14
N ALA A 154 1.78 -0.62 5.21
CA ALA A 154 0.75 0.42 5.13
C ALA A 154 1.20 1.61 4.29
N GLN A 155 2.48 1.98 4.40
CA GLN A 155 3.10 3.12 3.72
C GLN A 155 3.11 2.92 2.21
N LEU A 156 3.52 1.74 1.74
CA LEU A 156 3.56 1.45 0.30
C LEU A 156 2.16 1.16 -0.24
N LEU A 157 1.30 0.47 0.51
CA LEU A 157 -0.09 0.25 0.10
C LEU A 157 -0.82 1.58 -0.12
N ARG A 158 -0.63 2.56 0.77
CA ARG A 158 -1.19 3.91 0.59
C ARG A 158 -0.81 4.50 -0.77
N TRP A 159 0.48 4.46 -1.12
CA TRP A 159 0.94 4.97 -2.42
C TRP A 159 0.30 4.20 -3.59
N ILE A 160 0.20 2.88 -3.51
CA ILE A 160 -0.44 2.04 -4.54
C ILE A 160 -1.92 2.41 -4.71
N VAL A 161 -2.64 2.64 -3.62
CA VAL A 161 -4.06 3.01 -3.62
C VAL A 161 -4.24 4.41 -4.23
N GLU A 162 -3.48 5.40 -3.77
CA GLU A 162 -3.49 6.76 -4.31
C GLU A 162 -3.16 6.77 -5.82
N HIS A 163 -2.15 6.00 -6.22
CA HIS A 163 -1.77 5.84 -7.63
C HIS A 163 -2.89 5.19 -8.46
N THR A 164 -3.50 4.13 -7.94
CA THR A 164 -4.61 3.43 -8.61
C THR A 164 -5.81 4.35 -8.81
N GLU A 165 -6.16 5.16 -7.81
CA GLU A 165 -7.22 6.17 -7.94
C GLU A 165 -6.92 7.21 -9.01
N MET A 166 -5.66 7.67 -9.06
CA MET A 166 -5.23 8.72 -9.97
C MET A 166 -5.18 8.26 -11.42
N VAL A 167 -4.64 7.06 -11.66
CA VAL A 167 -4.38 6.55 -13.02
C VAL A 167 -5.58 5.78 -13.57
N HIS A 168 -6.26 4.98 -12.76
CA HIS A 168 -7.27 4.03 -13.24
C HIS A 168 -8.71 4.41 -12.88
N ASP A 169 -8.94 5.15 -11.79
CA ASP A 169 -10.26 5.55 -11.28
C ASP A 169 -11.34 4.44 -11.36
N PRO A 170 -11.19 3.31 -10.62
CA PRO A 170 -12.05 2.13 -10.78
C PRO A 170 -13.56 2.45 -10.71
N PRO A 171 -14.41 1.89 -11.60
CA PRO A 171 -15.82 2.30 -11.73
C PRO A 171 -16.79 1.67 -10.70
N TYR A 172 -16.27 1.06 -9.64
CA TYR A 172 -17.04 0.46 -8.54
C TYR A 172 -16.49 0.93 -7.20
N ALA A 173 -17.25 0.81 -6.11
CA ALA A 173 -16.89 1.45 -4.84
C ALA A 173 -15.90 0.63 -3.98
N ASP A 174 -16.06 -0.68 -3.99
CA ASP A 174 -15.44 -1.68 -3.11
C ASP A 174 -14.17 -2.31 -3.69
N TRP A 175 -13.50 -1.63 -4.64
CA TRP A 175 -12.18 -2.04 -5.11
C TRP A 175 -11.13 -1.96 -3.99
N GLN A 176 -10.13 -2.84 -4.05
CA GLN A 176 -9.00 -2.89 -3.12
C GLN A 176 -7.71 -3.25 -3.85
N CYS A 177 -6.60 -2.95 -3.20
CA CYS A 177 -5.25 -3.36 -3.59
C CYS A 177 -4.65 -4.24 -2.50
N THR A 178 -3.85 -5.22 -2.91
CA THR A 178 -2.99 -6.00 -2.02
C THR A 178 -1.62 -6.14 -2.66
N MET A 179 -0.56 -6.03 -1.86
CA MET A 179 0.79 -6.26 -2.36
C MET A 179 1.00 -7.77 -2.61
N THR A 180 1.86 -8.08 -3.57
CA THR A 180 2.32 -9.44 -3.87
C THR A 180 3.83 -9.43 -4.03
N ILE A 181 4.44 -10.61 -4.14
CA ILE A 181 5.87 -10.74 -4.45
C ILE A 181 6.15 -10.72 -5.96
N GLY A 182 5.20 -10.22 -6.76
CA GLY A 182 5.30 -10.10 -8.22
C GLY A 182 4.16 -10.78 -8.97
N SER A 183 3.98 -10.42 -10.24
CA SER A 183 2.86 -10.87 -11.08
C SER A 183 2.78 -12.38 -11.24
N THR A 184 3.91 -13.10 -11.27
CA THR A 184 3.94 -14.56 -11.34
C THR A 184 3.29 -15.19 -10.10
N SER A 185 3.62 -14.69 -8.91
CA SER A 185 2.99 -15.16 -7.67
C SER A 185 1.50 -14.79 -7.60
N ALA A 186 1.14 -13.62 -8.13
CA ALA A 186 -0.25 -13.17 -8.18
C ALA A 186 -1.08 -14.08 -9.08
N LEU A 187 -0.52 -14.51 -10.21
CA LEU A 187 -1.17 -15.45 -11.12
C LEU A 187 -1.35 -16.83 -10.49
N ASP A 188 -0.32 -17.36 -9.82
CA ASP A 188 -0.43 -18.63 -9.06
C ASP A 188 -1.55 -18.56 -8.02
N MET A 189 -1.58 -17.49 -7.22
CA MET A 189 -2.65 -17.28 -6.23
C MET A 189 -4.03 -17.14 -6.88
N ALA A 190 -4.14 -16.45 -8.02
CA ALA A 190 -5.40 -16.30 -8.74
C ALA A 190 -5.91 -17.63 -9.31
N LEU A 191 -5.02 -18.49 -9.83
CA LEU A 191 -5.36 -19.83 -10.31
C LEU A 191 -5.88 -20.71 -9.16
N ARG A 192 -5.18 -20.72 -8.02
CA ARG A 192 -5.65 -21.44 -6.82
C ARG A 192 -6.99 -20.89 -6.30
N MET A 193 -7.21 -19.59 -6.45
CA MET A 193 -8.44 -18.92 -6.01
C MET A 193 -9.65 -19.25 -6.89
N LEU A 194 -9.47 -19.34 -8.20
CA LEU A 194 -10.57 -19.33 -9.18
C LEU A 194 -10.65 -20.57 -10.06
N SER A 195 -9.77 -21.56 -9.87
CA SER A 195 -9.71 -22.76 -10.72
C SER A 195 -9.67 -24.05 -9.91
N LEU A 196 -10.06 -25.13 -10.58
CA LEU A 196 -9.99 -26.51 -10.09
C LEU A 196 -9.11 -27.32 -11.04
N PRO A 197 -8.45 -28.40 -10.57
CA PRO A 197 -7.96 -29.44 -11.45
C PRO A 197 -9.12 -29.94 -12.33
N GLY A 198 -8.86 -30.12 -13.63
CA GLY A 198 -9.84 -30.55 -14.63
C GLY A 198 -10.29 -31.99 -14.46
#